data_AF-A0A350I962-F1
#
_entry.id   AF-A0A350I962-F1
#
_cell.length_a   1.000
_cell.length_b   1.000
_cell.length_c   1.000
_cell.angle_alpha   90.00
_cell.angle_beta   90.00
_cell.angle_gamma   90.00
#
_symmetry.space_group_name_H-M   'P 1'
#
loop_
_entity.id
_entity.type
_entity.pdbx_description
1 polymer ?
#
loop_
_entity_poly.entity_id
_entity_poly.type
_entity_poly.pdbx_seq_one_letter_code
_entity_poly.pdbx_strand_id
1 'polypeptide(L)'
;MEEEDEGFYIDDDGVAVILEPIGNHRINRSKKKNIKESYKPNVESGAPMEIELRRHGGRDMYAGSEHFEKLHKEIAKNTGDVTKETKEAINNYSNGSYNLNNHLIHKHMVKHGKPVPKDHWKHLGQAKKDKNGNKTPYKDNIDHWEKEHSHLMKGFRKAGTHVKLFAGVSARTHNALKDSKDGVIEHVSYASVTPKLSIAKAFAENKKSDKSNTHYYNVYHTHPDDEVLHMQPHSNMKEEEEFGIKPGSHHKHFKTTQHTDEDGNTHIFNHFKSHNESK
;
A
#
# COMPACT_ATOMS: atom_id res chain seq x y z
N MET A 1 -7.77 -31.17 -4.80
CA MET A 1 -8.11 -29.75 -4.96
C MET A 1 -7.23 -29.02 -3.96
N GLU A 2 -6.25 -28.27 -4.43
CA GLU A 2 -5.59 -27.28 -3.58
C GLU A 2 -6.62 -26.15 -3.42
N GLU A 3 -7.01 -25.83 -2.18
CA GLU A 3 -7.79 -24.61 -1.91
C GLU A 3 -6.99 -23.43 -2.45
N GLU A 4 -7.61 -22.60 -3.28
CA GLU A 4 -6.99 -21.35 -3.72
C GLU A 4 -6.76 -20.48 -2.48
N ASP A 5 -5.53 -19.99 -2.33
CA ASP A 5 -5.20 -19.01 -1.31
C ASP A 5 -6.03 -17.73 -1.50
N GLU A 6 -7.00 -17.52 -0.61
CA GLU A 6 -7.90 -16.37 -0.62
C GLU A 6 -7.15 -15.05 -0.37
N GLY A 7 -5.93 -15.10 0.19
CA GLY A 7 -5.12 -13.92 0.50
C GLY A 7 -5.62 -13.09 1.69
N PHE A 8 -6.55 -13.63 2.48
CA PHE A 8 -7.01 -13.07 3.75
C PHE A 8 -7.62 -14.19 4.63
N TYR A 9 -7.95 -13.88 5.88
CA TYR A 9 -8.89 -14.68 6.69
C TYR A 9 -9.77 -13.76 7.53
N ILE A 10 -10.91 -14.25 8.01
CA ILE A 10 -11.75 -13.56 8.99
C ILE A 10 -11.39 -14.04 10.39
N ASP A 11 -11.03 -13.12 11.28
CA ASP A 11 -10.73 -13.46 12.68
C ASP A 11 -11.99 -13.63 13.53
N ASP A 12 -11.80 -13.95 14.81
CA ASP A 12 -12.92 -14.25 15.73
C ASP A 12 -13.81 -13.02 16.00
N ASP A 13 -13.29 -11.81 15.76
CA ASP A 13 -14.00 -10.54 15.92
C ASP A 13 -14.72 -10.12 14.62
N GLY A 14 -14.51 -10.84 13.51
CA GLY A 14 -15.09 -10.55 12.20
C GLY A 14 -14.29 -9.53 11.38
N VAL A 15 -13.05 -9.25 11.77
CA VAL A 15 -12.10 -8.41 11.03
C VAL A 15 -11.48 -9.24 9.90
N ALA A 16 -11.39 -8.64 8.72
CA ALA A 16 -10.70 -9.27 7.60
C ALA A 16 -9.20 -8.96 7.66
N VAL A 17 -8.41 -9.98 7.94
CA VAL A 17 -6.96 -9.90 8.08
C VAL A 17 -6.30 -10.16 6.74
N ILE A 18 -5.70 -9.12 6.15
CA ILE A 18 -5.11 -9.18 4.81
C ILE A 18 -3.77 -9.93 4.85
N LEU A 19 -3.63 -11.01 4.08
CA LEU A 19 -2.43 -11.84 3.98
C LEU A 19 -1.66 -11.65 2.66
N GLU A 20 -1.96 -10.60 1.90
CA GLU A 20 -1.22 -10.22 0.69
C GLU A 20 -0.41 -8.92 0.87
N PRO A 21 0.84 -8.83 0.38
CA PRO A 21 1.60 -7.58 0.37
C PRO A 21 0.94 -6.49 -0.49
N ILE A 22 0.77 -5.27 0.04
CA ILE A 22 0.20 -4.12 -0.71
C ILE A 22 1.33 -3.18 -1.18
N GLY A 23 1.33 -2.85 -2.49
CA GLY A 23 2.32 -1.97 -3.15
C GLY A 23 3.63 -2.66 -3.56
N ASN A 24 3.55 -3.93 -3.93
CA ASN A 24 4.71 -4.83 -3.99
C ASN A 24 5.33 -5.10 -5.39
N HIS A 25 5.41 -4.12 -6.28
CA HIS A 25 6.10 -4.37 -7.55
C HIS A 25 6.90 -3.15 -7.98
N ARG A 26 8.17 -3.35 -8.35
CA ARG A 26 8.86 -2.39 -9.22
C ARG A 26 7.91 -2.10 -10.37
N ILE A 27 7.41 -0.86 -10.44
CA ILE A 27 6.45 -0.48 -11.47
C ILE A 27 7.14 -0.73 -12.80
N ASN A 28 6.61 -1.67 -13.59
CA ASN A 28 7.09 -1.83 -14.95
C ASN A 28 6.79 -0.53 -15.70
N ARG A 29 7.83 0.23 -16.05
CA ARG A 29 7.71 1.57 -16.63
C ARG A 29 6.87 1.57 -17.91
N SER A 30 6.79 0.46 -18.64
CA SER A 30 5.95 0.30 -19.83
C SER A 30 4.44 0.24 -19.56
N LYS A 31 4.02 0.00 -18.30
CA LYS A 31 2.61 -0.04 -17.87
C LYS A 31 2.11 1.29 -17.28
N LYS A 32 2.93 2.35 -17.27
CA LYS A 32 2.46 3.70 -16.91
C LYS A 32 1.60 4.26 -18.05
N LYS A 33 0.30 3.95 -18.06
CA LYS A 33 -0.65 4.67 -18.91
C LYS A 33 -1.01 6.02 -18.28
N ASN A 34 -0.99 7.08 -19.09
CA ASN A 34 -1.30 8.45 -18.66
C ASN A 34 -2.80 8.59 -18.37
N ILE A 35 -3.18 8.39 -17.11
CA ILE A 35 -4.46 8.88 -16.59
C ILE A 35 -4.15 10.08 -15.70
N LYS A 36 -4.68 11.25 -16.07
CA LYS A 36 -4.74 12.40 -15.18
C LYS A 36 -6.09 12.37 -14.47
N GLU A 37 -6.05 12.59 -13.17
CA GLU A 37 -7.19 13.10 -12.41
C GLU A 37 -7.18 14.63 -12.51
N SER A 38 -8.35 15.23 -12.70
CA SER A 38 -8.57 16.61 -12.32
C SER A 38 -8.85 16.65 -10.81
N TYR A 39 -7.82 16.95 -10.02
CA TYR A 39 -7.98 17.17 -8.59
C TYR A 39 -8.72 18.50 -8.38
N LYS A 40 -9.97 18.45 -7.92
CA LYS A 40 -10.59 19.58 -7.23
C LYS A 40 -10.47 19.33 -5.72
N PRO A 41 -9.44 19.86 -5.06
CA PRO A 41 -9.43 19.89 -3.61
C PRO A 41 -10.57 20.79 -3.16
N ASN A 42 -11.67 20.19 -2.71
CA ASN A 42 -12.42 20.83 -1.64
C ASN A 42 -11.68 20.48 -0.35
N VAL A 43 -10.71 21.34 0.00
CA VAL A 43 -10.05 21.34 1.32
C VAL A 43 -11.07 21.67 2.42
N GLU A 44 -12.26 22.15 2.04
CA GLU A 44 -13.34 22.48 2.94
C GLU A 44 -14.60 21.68 2.59
N SER A 45 -15.19 21.05 3.61
CA SER A 45 -16.46 20.31 3.63
C SER A 45 -16.44 18.93 2.96
N GLY A 46 -17.04 17.95 3.65
CA GLY A 46 -17.17 16.54 3.23
C GLY A 46 -18.06 16.32 2.00
N ALA A 47 -17.85 17.07 0.93
CA ALA A 47 -18.47 16.88 -0.38
C ALA A 47 -17.90 15.61 -1.05
N PRO A 48 -18.73 14.87 -1.83
CA PRO A 48 -18.28 13.71 -2.58
C PRO A 48 -17.23 14.10 -3.63
N MET A 49 -16.19 13.29 -3.75
CA MET A 49 -15.15 13.46 -4.77
C MET A 49 -15.72 13.15 -6.16
N GLU A 50 -15.51 14.04 -7.12
CA GLU A 50 -15.60 13.71 -8.55
C GLU A 50 -14.25 13.17 -9.00
N ILE A 51 -14.14 11.86 -9.20
CA ILE A 51 -13.00 11.24 -9.90
C ILE A 51 -13.32 11.30 -11.39
N GLU A 52 -12.58 12.14 -12.11
CA GLU A 52 -12.66 12.20 -13.57
C GLU A 52 -11.45 11.48 -14.17
N LEU A 53 -11.70 10.39 -14.89
CA LEU A 53 -10.65 9.59 -15.57
C LEU A 53 -10.59 10.02 -17.04
N ARG A 54 -9.64 10.89 -17.42
CA ARG A 54 -9.44 11.31 -18.81
C ARG A 54 -8.14 10.75 -19.41
N ARG A 55 -8.16 10.36 -20.69
CA ARG A 55 -6.93 10.06 -21.45
C ARG A 55 -6.16 11.34 -21.78
N HIS A 56 -4.82 11.31 -21.63
CA HIS A 56 -3.95 12.33 -22.22
C HIS A 56 -2.90 11.72 -23.16
N GLY A 57 -2.86 12.23 -24.40
CA GLY A 57 -1.71 12.13 -25.27
C GLY A 57 -0.72 13.24 -24.96
N GLY A 58 0.54 12.90 -24.68
CA GLY A 58 1.63 13.87 -24.56
C GLY A 58 1.99 14.31 -23.13
N ARG A 59 3.24 14.81 -23.01
CA ARG A 59 4.01 15.08 -21.78
C ARG A 59 3.23 15.92 -20.79
N ASP A 60 2.73 15.28 -19.73
CA ASP A 60 2.10 16.02 -18.65
C ASP A 60 2.28 15.29 -17.32
N MET A 61 3.54 14.90 -17.04
CA MET A 61 3.99 14.36 -15.75
C MET A 61 4.02 15.41 -14.63
N TYR A 62 3.69 16.67 -14.92
CA TYR A 62 3.99 17.81 -14.03
C TYR A 62 2.78 18.64 -13.57
N ALA A 63 1.59 18.49 -14.16
CA ALA A 63 0.41 19.19 -13.62
C ALA A 63 -0.07 18.48 -12.35
N GLY A 64 0.52 18.88 -11.23
CA GLY A 64 0.40 18.24 -9.91
C GLY A 64 1.66 18.42 -9.07
N SER A 65 2.81 18.82 -9.65
CA SER A 65 4.07 18.96 -8.91
C SER A 65 3.96 19.95 -7.75
N GLU A 66 3.35 21.13 -7.95
CA GLU A 66 3.18 22.09 -6.85
C GLU A 66 2.26 21.57 -5.74
N HIS A 67 1.22 20.82 -6.09
CA HIS A 67 0.30 20.26 -5.11
C HIS A 67 0.99 19.20 -4.25
N PHE A 68 1.73 18.27 -4.88
CA PHE A 68 2.50 17.27 -4.15
C PHE A 68 3.69 17.90 -3.40
N GLU A 69 4.36 18.91 -3.96
CA GLU A 69 5.41 19.63 -3.23
C GLU A 69 4.85 20.30 -1.96
N LYS A 70 3.67 20.91 -2.03
CA LYS A 70 2.99 21.48 -0.85
C LYS A 70 2.65 20.40 0.17
N LEU A 71 2.06 19.28 -0.28
CA LEU A 71 1.75 18.13 0.57
C LEU A 71 3.00 17.60 1.28
N HIS A 72 4.10 17.38 0.55
CA HIS A 72 5.34 16.87 1.10
C HIS A 72 5.97 17.85 2.08
N LYS A 73 5.89 19.17 1.82
CA LYS A 73 6.32 20.21 2.76
C LYS A 73 5.46 20.23 4.02
N GLU A 74 4.14 20.06 3.92
CA GLU A 74 3.24 20.00 5.07
C GLU A 74 3.51 18.79 5.96
N ILE A 75 3.66 17.61 5.36
CA ILE A 75 3.97 16.39 6.09
C ILE A 75 5.37 16.47 6.71
N ALA A 76 6.36 17.00 5.97
CA ALA A 76 7.73 17.17 6.46
C ALA A 76 7.85 18.05 7.72
N LYS A 77 6.95 19.02 7.91
CA LYS A 77 6.89 19.84 9.14
C LYS A 77 6.59 19.00 10.38
N ASN A 78 5.85 17.90 10.22
CA ASN A 78 5.37 17.06 11.30
C ASN A 78 6.22 15.79 11.47
N THR A 79 6.95 15.37 10.44
CA THR A 79 7.75 14.14 10.52
C THR A 79 9.10 14.34 11.22
N GLY A 80 9.65 15.56 11.16
CA GLY A 80 11.00 15.87 11.64
C GLY A 80 12.09 15.10 10.88
N ASP A 81 13.33 15.18 11.35
CA ASP A 81 14.43 14.38 10.82
C ASP A 81 14.36 12.93 11.32
N VAL A 82 14.33 11.98 10.40
CA VAL A 82 14.51 10.56 10.72
C VAL A 82 16.00 10.20 10.80
N THR A 83 16.34 9.16 11.57
CA THR A 83 17.73 8.74 11.74
C THR A 83 18.33 8.20 10.44
N LYS A 84 19.66 8.14 10.33
CA LYS A 84 20.35 7.57 9.16
C LYS A 84 19.88 6.13 8.88
N GLU A 85 19.75 5.33 9.93
CA GLU A 85 19.30 3.93 9.85
C GLU A 85 17.85 3.84 9.36
N THR A 86 17.01 4.81 9.76
CA THR A 86 15.63 4.89 9.27
C THR A 86 15.58 5.24 7.79
N LYS A 87 16.43 6.17 7.33
CA LYS A 87 16.56 6.52 5.91
C LYS A 87 17.02 5.31 5.09
N GLU A 88 18.01 4.56 5.59
CA GLU A 88 18.49 3.33 4.96
C GLU A 88 17.42 2.24 4.92
N ALA A 89 16.64 2.08 6.00
CA ALA A 89 15.53 1.13 6.05
C ALA A 89 14.42 1.50 5.05
N ILE A 90 14.03 2.78 4.95
CA ILE A 90 13.07 3.25 3.94
C ILE A 90 13.57 2.92 2.53
N ASN A 91 14.84 3.22 2.25
CA ASN A 91 15.40 2.95 0.94
C ASN A 91 15.45 1.45 0.61
N ASN A 92 15.78 0.59 1.57
CA ASN A 92 15.75 -0.86 1.38
C ASN A 92 14.33 -1.35 1.11
N TYR A 93 13.36 -0.88 1.90
CA TYR A 93 11.97 -1.24 1.77
C TYR A 93 11.40 -0.85 0.40
N SER A 94 11.58 0.39 -0.05
CA SER A 94 11.09 0.82 -1.38
C SER A 94 11.72 0.03 -2.53
N ASN A 95 12.90 -0.57 -2.34
CA ASN A 95 13.55 -1.41 -3.35
C ASN A 95 13.19 -2.90 -3.26
N GLY A 96 12.55 -3.35 -2.18
CA GLY A 96 12.40 -4.77 -1.85
C GLY A 96 11.31 -5.09 -0.83
N SER A 97 10.19 -4.35 -0.85
CA SER A 97 9.10 -4.43 0.14
C SER A 97 8.48 -5.83 0.26
N TYR A 98 8.55 -6.64 -0.81
CA TYR A 98 8.00 -8.00 -0.84
C TYR A 98 8.44 -8.87 0.31
N ASN A 99 9.75 -8.89 0.52
CA ASN A 99 10.37 -9.85 1.41
C ASN A 99 10.02 -9.50 2.85
N LEU A 100 10.08 -8.21 3.20
CA LEU A 100 9.68 -7.75 4.53
C LEU A 100 8.18 -7.99 4.78
N ASN A 101 7.32 -7.65 3.82
CA ASN A 101 5.87 -7.82 4.00
C ASN A 101 5.49 -9.30 4.15
N ASN A 102 6.04 -10.19 3.33
CA ASN A 102 5.80 -11.63 3.50
C ASN A 102 6.37 -12.19 4.80
N HIS A 103 7.50 -11.65 5.27
CA HIS A 103 8.05 -12.01 6.58
C HIS A 103 7.07 -11.62 7.70
N LEU A 104 6.50 -10.41 7.65
CA LEU A 104 5.51 -9.95 8.64
C LEU A 104 4.21 -10.78 8.58
N ILE A 105 3.70 -11.05 7.38
CA ILE A 105 2.55 -11.95 7.17
C ILE A 105 2.84 -13.33 7.76
N HIS A 106 4.00 -13.91 7.44
CA HIS A 106 4.41 -15.21 7.97
C HIS A 106 4.45 -15.22 9.51
N LYS A 107 5.10 -14.21 10.10
CA LYS A 107 5.21 -14.05 11.55
C LYS A 107 3.83 -13.96 12.20
N HIS A 108 2.89 -13.23 11.58
CA HIS A 108 1.49 -13.15 12.02
C HIS A 108 0.82 -14.52 11.98
N MET A 109 0.88 -15.23 10.84
CA MET A 109 0.26 -16.53 10.69
C MET A 109 0.75 -17.54 11.73
N VAL A 110 2.07 -17.62 11.97
CA VAL A 110 2.66 -18.51 12.98
C VAL A 110 2.17 -18.14 14.38
N LYS A 111 2.17 -16.85 14.73
CA LYS A 111 1.71 -16.36 16.04
C LYS A 111 0.25 -16.75 16.31
N HIS A 112 -0.59 -16.74 15.27
CA HIS A 112 -2.03 -17.03 15.37
C HIS A 112 -2.40 -18.47 15.01
N GLY A 113 -1.42 -19.38 14.88
CA GLY A 113 -1.66 -20.80 14.58
C GLY A 113 -2.32 -21.06 13.22
N LYS A 114 -2.23 -20.11 12.28
CA LYS A 114 -2.81 -20.25 10.94
C LYS A 114 -1.86 -21.05 10.03
N PRO A 115 -2.39 -21.88 9.12
CA PRO A 115 -1.57 -22.68 8.22
C PRO A 115 -0.81 -21.80 7.23
N VAL A 116 0.53 -21.88 7.24
CA VAL A 116 1.37 -21.16 6.26
C VAL A 116 1.39 -21.94 4.94
N PRO A 117 1.03 -21.34 3.79
CA PRO A 117 1.05 -22.04 2.51
C PRO A 117 2.43 -22.62 2.22
N LYS A 118 2.49 -23.88 1.75
CA LYS A 118 3.75 -24.58 1.45
C LYS A 118 4.62 -23.81 0.44
N ASP A 119 3.97 -23.06 -0.46
CA ASP A 119 4.63 -22.28 -1.51
C ASP A 119 4.95 -20.83 -1.12
N HIS A 120 4.54 -20.37 0.08
CA HIS A 120 4.92 -19.07 0.64
C HIS A 120 6.45 -18.91 0.67
N TRP A 121 7.16 -20.01 0.92
CA TRP A 121 8.63 -20.09 0.95
C TRP A 121 9.31 -19.96 -0.41
N LYS A 122 8.67 -20.39 -1.51
CA LYS A 122 9.28 -20.36 -2.86
C LYS A 122 9.54 -18.92 -3.31
N HIS A 123 8.72 -17.98 -2.84
CA HIS A 123 8.80 -16.57 -3.20
C HIS A 123 9.61 -15.73 -2.20
N LEU A 124 9.66 -16.12 -0.93
CA LEU A 124 10.55 -15.55 0.10
C LEU A 124 12.05 -15.72 -0.20
N GLY A 125 12.39 -16.64 -1.12
CA GLY A 125 13.76 -16.90 -1.59
C GLY A 125 14.30 -15.94 -2.66
N GLN A 126 13.60 -14.83 -2.96
CA GLN A 126 14.18 -13.70 -3.71
C GLN A 126 14.93 -12.73 -2.77
N ALA A 127 15.53 -13.28 -1.71
CA ALA A 127 16.36 -12.58 -0.76
C ALA A 127 17.57 -11.93 -1.43
N LYS A 128 18.16 -10.98 -0.70
CA LYS A 128 19.45 -10.35 -0.99
C LYS A 128 20.43 -11.43 -1.46
N LYS A 129 21.12 -11.18 -2.57
CA LYS A 129 22.20 -12.04 -2.99
C LYS A 129 23.39 -11.80 -2.07
N ASP A 130 24.11 -12.85 -1.71
CA ASP A 130 25.40 -12.69 -1.05
C ASP A 130 26.40 -11.94 -1.98
N LYS A 131 27.58 -11.61 -1.47
CA LYS A 131 28.66 -10.97 -2.24
C LYS A 131 29.08 -11.73 -3.51
N ASN A 132 28.69 -13.00 -3.63
CA ASN A 132 29.01 -13.89 -4.75
C ASN A 132 27.80 -14.11 -5.67
N GLY A 133 26.65 -13.46 -5.41
CA GLY A 133 25.45 -13.59 -6.23
C GLY A 133 24.51 -14.74 -5.85
N ASN A 134 24.79 -15.49 -4.79
CA ASN A 134 23.96 -16.62 -4.34
C ASN A 134 22.77 -16.14 -3.52
N LYS A 135 21.65 -16.86 -3.60
CA LYS A 135 20.47 -16.60 -2.76
C LYS A 135 20.81 -16.89 -1.29
N THR A 136 20.64 -15.90 -0.42
CA THR A 136 20.76 -16.11 1.02
C THR A 136 19.49 -16.81 1.54
N PRO A 137 19.59 -17.88 2.35
CA PRO A 137 18.43 -18.53 2.97
C PRO A 137 17.52 -17.57 3.76
N TYR A 138 16.22 -17.88 3.84
CA TYR A 138 15.24 -17.07 4.59
C TYR A 138 15.67 -16.85 6.04
N LYS A 139 16.12 -17.91 6.73
CA LYS A 139 16.53 -17.85 8.15
C LYS A 139 17.64 -16.84 8.40
N ASP A 140 18.54 -16.68 7.44
CA ASP A 140 19.69 -15.78 7.54
C ASP A 140 19.31 -14.31 7.27
N ASN A 141 18.09 -14.05 6.79
CA ASN A 141 17.56 -12.71 6.55
C ASN A 141 16.57 -12.23 7.62
N ILE A 142 16.12 -13.10 8.53
CA ILE A 142 15.14 -12.73 9.59
C ILE A 142 15.67 -11.55 10.41
N ASP A 143 16.89 -11.64 10.93
CA ASP A 143 17.48 -10.57 11.74
C ASP A 143 17.60 -9.25 10.96
N HIS A 144 17.83 -9.32 9.65
CA HIS A 144 17.87 -8.14 8.80
C HIS A 144 16.48 -7.49 8.68
N TRP A 145 15.44 -8.28 8.40
CA TRP A 145 14.07 -7.81 8.27
C TRP A 145 13.48 -7.32 9.59
N GLU A 146 13.80 -7.95 10.71
CA GLU A 146 13.37 -7.49 12.05
C GLU A 146 14.03 -6.15 12.40
N LYS A 147 15.32 -5.98 12.07
CA LYS A 147 16.01 -4.68 12.22
C LYS A 147 15.40 -3.62 11.30
N GLU A 148 15.18 -3.95 10.03
CA GLU A 148 14.57 -3.05 9.06
C GLU A 148 13.16 -2.63 9.51
N HIS A 149 12.31 -3.57 9.90
CA HIS A 149 11.00 -3.31 10.49
C HIS A 149 11.10 -2.39 11.70
N SER A 150 12.01 -2.66 12.64
CA SER A 150 12.21 -1.82 13.82
C SER A 150 12.56 -0.36 13.46
N HIS A 151 13.41 -0.16 12.45
CA HIS A 151 13.77 1.17 11.98
C HIS A 151 12.62 1.88 11.24
N LEU A 152 11.89 1.17 10.37
CA LEU A 152 10.70 1.72 9.70
C LEU A 152 9.63 2.16 10.69
N MET A 153 9.36 1.35 11.73
CA MET A 153 8.38 1.67 12.78
C MET A 153 8.73 2.96 13.53
N LYS A 154 10.03 3.28 13.70
CA LYS A 154 10.49 4.54 14.30
C LYS A 154 10.30 5.75 13.41
N GLY A 155 10.02 5.57 12.12
CA GLY A 155 9.79 6.63 11.15
C GLY A 155 8.34 7.12 11.05
N PHE A 156 7.38 6.42 11.67
CA PHE A 156 5.97 6.83 11.64
C PHE A 156 5.73 8.09 12.46
N ARG A 157 4.96 9.00 11.87
CA ARG A 157 4.66 10.32 12.43
C ARG A 157 3.25 10.71 12.02
N LYS A 158 2.62 11.60 12.79
CA LYS A 158 1.33 12.19 12.44
C LYS A 158 1.42 12.83 11.05
N ALA A 159 0.41 12.58 10.21
CA ALA A 159 0.33 13.17 8.88
C ALA A 159 0.29 14.71 8.95
N GLY A 160 -0.38 15.25 9.97
CA GLY A 160 -0.50 16.69 10.23
C GLY A 160 -1.31 17.48 9.19
N THR A 161 -1.89 16.77 8.21
CA THR A 161 -2.79 17.31 7.19
C THR A 161 -3.74 16.20 6.75
N HIS A 162 -4.84 16.57 6.10
CA HIS A 162 -5.72 15.59 5.47
C HIS A 162 -5.13 15.17 4.12
N VAL A 163 -4.97 13.87 3.91
CA VAL A 163 -4.48 13.34 2.63
C VAL A 163 -5.22 12.06 2.26
N LYS A 164 -5.47 11.88 0.96
CA LYS A 164 -6.00 10.63 0.42
C LYS A 164 -4.87 9.85 -0.22
N LEU A 165 -4.68 8.63 0.24
CA LEU A 165 -3.60 7.75 -0.21
C LEU A 165 -4.20 6.52 -0.87
N PHE A 166 -3.76 6.22 -2.08
CA PHE A 166 -4.25 5.14 -2.92
C PHE A 166 -3.30 3.95 -2.85
N ALA A 167 -3.85 2.75 -2.77
CA ALA A 167 -3.16 1.50 -3.05
C ALA A 167 -3.86 0.77 -4.19
N GLY A 168 -3.09 0.29 -5.16
CA GLY A 168 -3.57 -0.72 -6.11
C GLY A 168 -3.53 -2.10 -5.48
N VAL A 169 -4.68 -2.77 -5.44
CA VAL A 169 -4.85 -4.06 -4.75
C VAL A 169 -5.42 -5.11 -5.71
N SER A 170 -5.35 -6.37 -5.29
CA SER A 170 -6.00 -7.46 -6.03
C SER A 170 -7.50 -7.50 -5.72
N ALA A 171 -8.25 -8.31 -6.46
CA ALA A 171 -9.66 -8.59 -6.15
C ALA A 171 -9.83 -9.22 -4.75
N ARG A 172 -8.80 -9.90 -4.23
CA ARG A 172 -8.82 -10.57 -2.92
C ARG A 172 -9.07 -9.58 -1.79
N THR A 173 -8.39 -8.43 -1.80
CA THR A 173 -8.62 -7.37 -0.80
C THR A 173 -10.05 -6.82 -0.85
N HIS A 174 -10.67 -6.74 -2.04
CA HIS A 174 -12.08 -6.33 -2.15
C HIS A 174 -13.06 -7.42 -1.67
N ASN A 175 -12.73 -8.70 -1.87
CA ASN A 175 -13.53 -9.81 -1.34
C ASN A 175 -13.40 -9.89 0.19
N ALA A 176 -12.19 -9.70 0.74
CA ALA A 176 -11.94 -9.62 2.17
C ALA A 176 -12.86 -8.59 2.85
N LEU A 177 -13.07 -7.44 2.20
CA LEU A 177 -14.00 -6.42 2.69
C LEU A 177 -15.46 -6.91 2.75
N LYS A 178 -15.92 -7.68 1.74
CA LYS A 178 -17.30 -8.21 1.72
C LYS A 178 -17.55 -9.21 2.84
N ASP A 179 -16.50 -9.95 3.19
CA ASP A 179 -16.57 -11.02 4.20
C ASP A 179 -16.30 -10.50 5.62
N SER A 180 -15.77 -9.28 5.76
CA SER A 180 -15.68 -8.59 7.04
C SER A 180 -17.07 -8.21 7.55
N LYS A 181 -17.34 -8.53 8.82
CA LYS A 181 -18.62 -8.26 9.49
C LYS A 181 -18.97 -6.77 9.55
N ASP A 182 -17.99 -5.93 9.86
CA ASP A 182 -18.15 -4.49 10.08
C ASP A 182 -17.42 -3.63 9.04
N GLY A 183 -16.97 -4.26 7.95
CA GLY A 183 -16.15 -3.63 6.92
C GLY A 183 -14.77 -3.19 7.43
N VAL A 184 -14.23 -3.86 8.46
CA VAL A 184 -12.92 -3.57 9.04
C VAL A 184 -11.88 -4.51 8.46
N ILE A 185 -10.78 -3.95 7.97
CA ILE A 185 -9.62 -4.70 7.52
C ILE A 185 -8.42 -4.44 8.43
N GLU A 186 -7.60 -5.46 8.65
CA GLU A 186 -6.29 -5.36 9.30
C GLU A 186 -5.17 -5.51 8.26
N HIS A 187 -4.18 -4.62 8.33
CA HIS A 187 -2.92 -4.78 7.59
C HIS A 187 -1.85 -5.42 8.46
N VAL A 188 -1.59 -6.72 8.34
CA VAL A 188 -0.53 -7.40 9.12
C VAL A 188 0.89 -7.05 8.65
N SER A 189 1.01 -6.52 7.43
CA SER A 189 2.25 -5.97 6.88
C SER A 189 2.07 -4.49 6.52
N TYR A 190 3.12 -3.85 6.02
CA TYR A 190 3.00 -2.48 5.53
C TYR A 190 2.08 -2.43 4.31
N ALA A 191 1.26 -1.37 4.19
CA ALA A 191 0.63 -1.02 2.93
C ALA A 191 1.37 0.15 2.30
N SER A 192 1.98 -0.08 1.14
CA SER A 192 2.58 1.00 0.34
C SER A 192 1.49 1.69 -0.46
N VAL A 193 1.40 3.01 -0.25
CA VAL A 193 0.32 3.86 -0.75
C VAL A 193 0.90 5.15 -1.33
N THR A 194 0.13 5.83 -2.16
CA THR A 194 0.58 7.01 -2.91
C THR A 194 -0.57 7.99 -3.09
N PRO A 195 -0.34 9.31 -3.08
CA PRO A 195 -1.36 10.28 -3.44
C PRO A 195 -1.61 10.33 -4.97
N LYS A 196 -0.85 9.57 -5.79
CA LYS A 196 -1.00 9.52 -7.25
C LYS A 196 -1.78 8.28 -7.71
N LEU A 197 -3.02 8.47 -8.18
CA LEU A 197 -3.82 7.36 -8.72
C LEU A 197 -3.13 6.61 -9.88
N SER A 198 -2.37 7.32 -10.73
CA SER A 198 -1.64 6.69 -11.85
C SER A 198 -0.60 5.65 -11.39
N ILE A 199 0.02 5.88 -10.23
CA ILE A 199 0.95 4.94 -9.59
C ILE A 199 0.17 3.76 -9.01
N ALA A 200 -0.93 4.02 -8.29
CA ALA A 200 -1.81 2.96 -7.77
C ALA A 200 -2.41 2.09 -8.88
N LYS A 201 -2.78 2.67 -10.04
CA LYS A 201 -3.26 1.91 -11.21
C LYS A 201 -2.21 0.93 -11.73
N ALA A 202 -0.95 1.35 -11.81
CA ALA A 202 0.11 0.46 -12.25
C ALA A 202 0.29 -0.76 -11.31
N PHE A 203 0.09 -0.58 -10.00
CA PHE A 203 0.06 -1.70 -9.05
C PHE A 203 -1.17 -2.59 -9.24
N ALA A 204 -2.37 -2.01 -9.39
CA ALA A 204 -3.59 -2.76 -9.63
C ALA A 204 -3.48 -3.62 -10.90
N GLU A 205 -2.95 -3.06 -11.99
CA GLU A 205 -2.70 -3.79 -13.25
C GLU A 205 -1.74 -4.98 -13.09
N ASN A 206 -0.75 -4.88 -12.21
CA ASN A 206 0.20 -5.97 -11.93
C ASN A 206 -0.40 -7.07 -11.05
N LYS A 207 -1.44 -6.75 -10.28
CA LYS A 207 -2.11 -7.67 -9.35
C LYS A 207 -3.33 -8.40 -9.94
N LYS A 208 -3.66 -8.15 -11.20
CA LYS A 208 -4.74 -8.85 -11.89
C LYS A 208 -4.33 -10.29 -12.14
N SER A 209 -5.06 -11.22 -11.54
CA SER A 209 -4.95 -12.66 -11.80
C SER A 209 -5.69 -13.07 -13.08
N ASP A 210 -6.59 -12.24 -13.57
CA ASP A 210 -7.47 -12.53 -14.70
C ASP A 210 -7.36 -11.49 -15.84
N LYS A 211 -7.99 -11.81 -16.96
CA LYS A 211 -8.17 -10.89 -18.09
C LYS A 211 -9.34 -9.92 -17.87
N SER A 212 -9.84 -9.75 -16.65
CA SER A 212 -10.93 -8.82 -16.40
C SER A 212 -10.49 -7.40 -16.74
N ASN A 213 -11.44 -6.53 -17.05
CA ASN A 213 -11.17 -5.09 -17.21
C ASN A 213 -11.34 -4.33 -15.89
N THR A 214 -11.37 -5.04 -14.75
CA THR A 214 -11.61 -4.45 -13.44
C THR A 214 -10.29 -4.19 -12.70
N HIS A 215 -10.18 -3.03 -12.07
CA HIS A 215 -9.06 -2.61 -11.23
C HIS A 215 -9.59 -2.24 -9.84
N TYR A 216 -8.93 -2.75 -8.81
CA TYR A 216 -9.34 -2.53 -7.41
C TYR A 216 -8.34 -1.62 -6.71
N TYR A 217 -8.90 -0.70 -5.91
CA TYR A 217 -8.15 0.28 -5.16
C TYR A 217 -8.64 0.35 -3.72
N ASN A 218 -7.69 0.49 -2.79
CA ASN A 218 -8.00 1.00 -1.46
C ASN A 218 -7.64 2.49 -1.43
N VAL A 219 -8.53 3.30 -0.86
CA VAL A 219 -8.33 4.73 -0.67
C VAL A 219 -8.38 5.02 0.83
N TYR A 220 -7.22 5.30 1.41
CA TYR A 220 -7.10 5.67 2.82
C TYR A 220 -7.29 7.17 2.95
N HIS A 221 -8.35 7.57 3.66
CA HIS A 221 -8.58 8.96 4.03
C HIS A 221 -7.84 9.21 5.34
N THR A 222 -6.59 9.62 5.22
CA THR A 222 -5.68 9.91 6.32
C THR A 222 -6.02 11.27 6.92
N HIS A 223 -6.31 11.28 8.21
CA HIS A 223 -6.54 12.48 9.01
C HIS A 223 -5.21 13.01 9.60
N PRO A 224 -5.16 14.29 10.04
CA PRO A 224 -3.95 14.87 10.61
C PRO A 224 -3.33 14.08 11.76
N ASP A 225 -4.14 13.41 12.57
CA ASP A 225 -3.69 12.61 13.71
C ASP A 225 -3.29 11.18 13.37
N ASP A 226 -3.58 10.71 12.15
CA ASP A 226 -3.17 9.38 11.70
C ASP A 226 -1.66 9.33 11.47
N GLU A 227 -1.04 8.21 11.83
CA GLU A 227 0.38 8.00 11.59
C GLU A 227 0.64 7.49 10.17
N VAL A 228 1.58 8.13 9.48
CA VAL A 228 2.09 7.69 8.18
C VAL A 228 3.61 7.65 8.21
N LEU A 229 4.20 6.79 7.39
CA LEU A 229 5.62 6.81 7.10
C LEU A 229 5.86 7.57 5.80
N HIS A 230 6.51 8.74 5.87
CA HIS A 230 6.82 9.54 4.68
C HIS A 230 8.08 8.99 4.00
N MET A 231 7.89 8.15 2.97
CA MET A 231 9.00 7.40 2.37
C MET A 231 9.68 8.14 1.23
N GLN A 232 8.92 8.96 0.49
CA GLN A 232 9.41 9.66 -0.69
C GLN A 232 10.74 10.41 -0.53
N PRO A 233 11.02 11.17 0.56
CA PRO A 233 12.28 11.92 0.66
C PRO A 233 13.52 11.03 0.72
N HIS A 234 13.35 9.77 1.13
CA HIS A 234 14.41 8.81 1.41
C HIS A 234 14.37 7.58 0.50
N SER A 235 13.39 7.49 -0.39
CA SER A 235 13.28 6.45 -1.40
C SER A 235 14.08 6.79 -2.65
N ASN A 236 14.65 5.77 -3.29
CA ASN A 236 15.23 5.88 -4.64
C ASN A 236 14.16 5.97 -5.75
N MET A 237 12.89 5.73 -5.43
CA MET A 237 11.74 5.81 -6.35
C MET A 237 10.87 7.02 -6.00
N LYS A 238 11.48 8.20 -5.98
CA LYS A 238 10.82 9.44 -5.55
C LYS A 238 9.57 9.77 -6.36
N GLU A 239 9.50 9.32 -7.61
CA GLU A 239 8.36 9.56 -8.49
C GLU A 239 7.05 8.92 -8.02
N GLU A 240 7.14 7.88 -7.18
CA GLU A 240 5.98 7.16 -6.65
C GLU A 240 5.24 7.95 -5.57
N GLU A 241 5.87 8.99 -4.99
CA GLU A 241 5.34 9.71 -3.83
C GLU A 241 4.91 8.74 -2.71
N GLU A 242 5.75 7.74 -2.43
CA GLU A 242 5.38 6.64 -1.54
C GLU A 242 5.21 7.09 -0.09
N PHE A 243 4.14 6.57 0.52
CA PHE A 243 3.88 6.57 1.96
C PHE A 243 3.64 5.14 2.43
N GLY A 244 3.95 4.87 3.70
CA GLY A 244 3.66 3.61 4.36
C GLY A 244 2.50 3.74 5.35
N ILE A 245 1.57 2.79 5.28
CA ILE A 245 0.60 2.50 6.35
C ILE A 245 1.19 1.42 7.26
N LYS A 246 0.97 1.59 8.57
CA LYS A 246 1.59 0.80 9.64
C LYS A 246 1.06 -0.65 9.69
N PRO A 247 1.91 -1.66 9.90
CA PRO A 247 1.47 -3.01 10.24
C PRO A 247 0.68 -3.02 11.56
N GLY A 248 -0.33 -3.89 11.64
CA GLY A 248 -1.32 -3.97 12.73
C GLY A 248 -2.35 -2.83 12.74
N SER A 249 -2.39 -1.99 11.70
CA SER A 249 -3.40 -0.93 11.60
C SER A 249 -4.74 -1.48 11.12
N HIS A 250 -5.81 -0.98 11.73
CA HIS A 250 -7.19 -1.31 11.39
C HIS A 250 -7.83 -0.17 10.62
N HIS A 251 -8.56 -0.50 9.58
CA HIS A 251 -9.19 0.47 8.70
C HIS A 251 -10.64 0.10 8.44
N LYS A 252 -11.55 1.03 8.76
CA LYS A 252 -12.99 0.84 8.57
C LYS A 252 -13.42 1.41 7.24
N HIS A 253 -14.00 0.56 6.41
CA HIS A 253 -14.67 0.93 5.19
C HIS A 253 -15.89 1.80 5.49
N PHE A 254 -16.14 2.77 4.62
CA PHE A 254 -17.35 3.60 4.72
C PHE A 254 -18.03 3.87 3.37
N LYS A 255 -17.37 3.57 2.25
CA LYS A 255 -17.96 3.75 0.91
C LYS A 255 -17.18 2.98 -0.15
N THR A 256 -17.90 2.46 -1.15
CA THR A 256 -17.30 2.05 -2.42
C THR A 256 -17.78 2.97 -3.54
N THR A 257 -16.87 3.42 -4.41
CA THR A 257 -17.22 4.08 -5.68
C THR A 257 -16.75 3.26 -6.86
N GLN A 258 -17.48 3.38 -7.97
CA GLN A 258 -17.18 2.69 -9.21
C GLN A 258 -17.16 3.69 -10.36
N HIS A 259 -16.12 3.60 -11.19
CA HIS A 259 -15.92 4.46 -12.34
C HIS A 259 -15.55 3.60 -13.56
N THR A 260 -15.92 4.06 -14.75
CA THR A 260 -15.51 3.43 -16.01
C THR A 260 -14.64 4.40 -16.79
N ASP A 261 -13.45 3.96 -17.21
CA ASP A 261 -12.57 4.78 -18.05
C ASP A 261 -12.93 4.66 -19.55
N GLU A 262 -12.32 5.51 -20.38
CA GLU A 262 -12.53 5.54 -21.83
C GLU A 262 -12.11 4.23 -22.53
N ASP A 263 -11.30 3.38 -21.89
CA ASP A 263 -10.90 2.06 -22.41
C ASP A 263 -11.96 0.99 -22.08
N GLY A 264 -13.03 1.35 -21.37
CA GLY A 264 -14.02 0.42 -20.84
C GLY A 264 -13.54 -0.34 -19.60
N ASN A 265 -12.45 0.10 -18.96
CA ASN A 265 -12.01 -0.49 -17.69
C ASN A 265 -12.92 -0.03 -16.55
N THR A 266 -13.28 -0.96 -15.68
CA THR A 266 -13.98 -0.67 -14.43
C THR A 266 -12.96 -0.43 -13.32
N HIS A 267 -13.14 0.63 -12.55
CA HIS A 267 -12.30 1.01 -11.42
C HIS A 267 -13.17 1.01 -10.16
N ILE A 268 -12.84 0.15 -9.19
CA ILE A 268 -13.56 0.00 -7.92
C ILE A 268 -12.68 0.54 -6.79
N PHE A 269 -13.16 1.58 -6.11
CA PHE A 269 -12.45 2.24 -5.01
C PHE A 269 -13.15 1.94 -3.69
N ASN A 270 -12.48 1.23 -2.80
CA ASN A 270 -12.93 1.01 -1.44
C ASN A 270 -12.32 2.10 -0.55
N HIS A 271 -13.17 2.94 0.04
CA HIS A 271 -12.74 4.06 0.89
C HIS A 271 -12.72 3.67 2.35
N PHE A 272 -11.59 3.94 2.99
CA PHE A 272 -11.31 3.60 4.38
C PHE A 272 -10.91 4.83 5.18
N LYS A 273 -11.20 4.78 6.47
CA LYS A 273 -10.63 5.67 7.49
C LYS A 273 -9.94 4.83 8.56
N SER A 274 -8.98 5.43 9.23
CA SER A 274 -8.34 4.82 10.41
C SER A 274 -9.42 4.39 11.42
N HIS A 275 -9.29 3.17 11.93
CA HIS A 275 -10.18 2.62 12.93
C HIS A 275 -9.35 2.29 14.17
N ASN A 276 -9.45 3.13 15.18
CA ASN A 276 -8.96 2.79 16.50
C ASN A 276 -10.03 1.97 17.19
N GLU A 277 -9.80 0.67 17.35
CA GLU A 277 -10.56 -0.12 18.30
C GLU A 277 -10.34 0.52 19.67
N SER A 278 -11.42 1.01 20.27
CA SER A 278 -11.41 1.34 21.69
C SER A 278 -11.12 0.05 22.44
N LYS A 279 -9.86 -0.12 22.87
CA LYS A 279 -9.43 -1.16 23.79
C LYS A 279 -10.27 -1.18 25.06
#